data_AF-B0Y9Z3-F1
#
_entry.id   AF-B0Y9Z3-F1
#
_cell.length_a   1.000
_cell.length_b   1.000
_cell.length_c   1.000
_cell.angle_alpha   90.00
_cell.angle_beta   90.00
_cell.angle_gamma   90.00
#
_symmetry.space_group_name_H-M   'P 1'
#
loop_
_entity.id
_entity.type
_entity.pdbx_description
1 polymer ?
#
loop_
_entity_poly.entity_id
_entity_poly.type
_entity_poly.pdbx_seq_one_letter_code
_entity_poly.pdbx_strand_id
1 'polypeptide(L)'
;MQGSNNPSLPGIVIDPSSPQSPTVSCAFSPSTPTSSMSSRSTPQSSQPASQAESKPAKRPRKVHPSFQPVLRHLRSPLCPLVSSTTGQQHPDFPKTLLAYHLLTSRQLDDLARHFHQVWPPVEATRAYPVSIPPWIGTQGEKSVDLQTKRRRFGRFIGLRGCESPTVGTAGSTSEDDTEELLERMEWEWEQGLRQAQRDDPDAILRWKAWGR
;
A
#
# COMPACT_ATOMS: atom_id res chain seq x y z
N MET A 1 11.95 -65.56 -4.48
CA MET A 1 11.95 -64.75 -3.24
C MET A 1 13.05 -63.72 -3.35
N GLN A 2 12.72 -62.45 -3.52
CA GLN A 2 13.63 -61.36 -3.17
C GLN A 2 12.78 -60.14 -2.82
N GLY A 3 12.87 -59.77 -1.55
CA GLY A 3 12.04 -58.81 -0.88
C GLY A 3 12.51 -57.37 -1.12
N SER A 4 11.49 -56.54 -1.22
CA SER A 4 11.43 -55.08 -1.25
C SER A 4 12.27 -54.41 -0.16
N ASN A 5 12.87 -53.25 -0.45
CA ASN A 5 13.13 -52.20 0.54
C ASN A 5 13.22 -50.82 -0.14
N ASN A 6 12.10 -50.10 -0.13
CA ASN A 6 11.99 -48.67 -0.42
C ASN A 6 12.17 -47.89 0.90
N PRO A 7 13.08 -46.92 1.01
CA PRO A 7 13.17 -46.08 2.20
C PRO A 7 12.13 -44.94 2.13
N SER A 8 11.03 -45.11 2.86
CA SER A 8 10.01 -44.07 3.09
C SER A 8 10.54 -42.95 3.99
N LEU A 9 10.29 -41.70 3.60
CA LEU A 9 10.58 -40.49 4.37
C LEU A 9 9.73 -40.41 5.65
N PRO A 10 10.22 -39.80 6.74
CA PRO A 10 9.49 -39.71 8.01
C PRO A 10 8.28 -38.78 7.89
N GLY A 11 7.10 -39.32 8.22
CA GLY A 11 5.84 -38.58 8.28
C GLY A 11 5.80 -37.62 9.47
N ILE A 12 5.43 -36.37 9.21
CA ILE A 12 5.16 -35.35 10.22
C ILE A 12 3.80 -35.69 10.86
N VAL A 13 3.82 -36.12 12.11
CA VAL A 13 2.63 -36.28 12.95
C VAL A 13 2.29 -34.91 13.54
N ILE A 14 1.18 -34.32 13.12
CA ILE A 14 0.62 -33.11 13.72
C ILE A 14 -0.36 -33.54 14.80
N ASP A 15 0.03 -33.36 16.06
CA ASP A 15 -0.82 -33.55 17.24
C ASP A 15 -1.75 -32.33 17.42
N PRO A 16 -3.09 -32.49 17.39
CA PRO A 16 -4.04 -31.38 17.47
C PRO A 16 -4.51 -31.12 18.91
N SER A 17 -3.58 -30.76 19.82
CA SER A 17 -3.89 -30.59 21.25
C SER A 17 -3.32 -29.31 21.91
N SER A 18 -3.81 -28.12 21.50
CA SER A 18 -3.95 -26.84 22.28
C SER A 18 -2.74 -26.20 23.04
N PRO A 19 -2.78 -24.92 23.52
CA PRO A 19 -3.88 -23.95 23.52
C PRO A 19 -3.56 -22.56 22.90
N GLN A 20 -4.64 -21.98 22.35
CA GLN A 20 -5.06 -20.56 22.39
C GLN A 20 -3.99 -19.46 22.56
N SER A 21 -3.72 -18.76 21.46
CA SER A 21 -3.09 -17.44 21.44
C SER A 21 -3.88 -16.43 22.30
N PRO A 22 -3.22 -15.55 23.08
CA PRO A 22 -3.93 -14.52 23.81
C PRO A 22 -4.56 -13.52 22.85
N THR A 23 -5.89 -13.41 22.94
CA THR A 23 -6.65 -12.31 22.34
C THR A 23 -6.30 -11.04 23.10
N VAL A 24 -5.48 -10.18 22.50
CA VAL A 24 -5.27 -8.81 22.99
C VAL A 24 -6.55 -8.01 22.74
N SER A 25 -7.41 -8.00 23.75
CA SER A 25 -8.59 -7.14 23.83
C SER A 25 -8.15 -5.73 24.22
N CYS A 26 -8.03 -4.83 23.24
CA CYS A 26 -7.95 -3.40 23.52
C CYS A 26 -9.35 -2.83 23.72
N ALA A 27 -9.95 -3.14 24.87
CA ALA A 27 -11.13 -2.44 25.36
C ALA A 27 -10.68 -1.18 26.12
N PHE A 28 -10.67 -0.04 25.44
CA PHE A 28 -10.63 1.27 26.11
C PHE A 28 -11.97 1.95 25.89
N SER A 29 -12.84 1.78 26.89
CA SER A 29 -14.07 2.57 27.06
C SER A 29 -13.72 3.97 27.53
N PRO A 30 -14.18 5.05 26.88
CA PRO A 30 -14.16 6.37 27.46
C PRO A 30 -15.29 6.49 28.49
N SER A 31 -14.92 6.67 29.76
CA SER A 31 -15.84 6.96 30.85
C SER A 31 -16.60 8.26 30.60
N THR A 32 -17.93 8.18 30.60
CA THR A 32 -18.85 9.30 30.68
C THR A 32 -18.93 9.81 32.13
N PRO A 33 -18.81 11.12 32.40
CA PRO A 33 -19.35 11.68 33.63
C PRO A 33 -20.85 11.93 33.45
N THR A 34 -21.64 11.14 34.18
CA THR A 34 -23.04 11.43 34.50
C THR A 34 -23.06 12.48 35.62
N SER A 35 -23.78 13.57 35.45
CA SER A 35 -24.21 14.41 36.58
C SER A 35 -25.64 14.87 36.33
N SER A 36 -26.53 14.26 37.11
CA SER A 36 -27.96 14.47 37.10
C SER A 36 -28.36 15.55 38.10
N MET A 37 -29.28 16.39 37.63
CA MET A 37 -30.35 17.09 38.35
C MET A 37 -30.02 18.16 39.41
N SER A 38 -30.48 19.37 39.12
CA SER A 38 -31.21 20.18 40.09
C SER A 38 -32.30 20.99 39.39
N SER A 39 -33.53 20.72 39.81
CA SER A 39 -34.77 21.41 39.49
C SER A 39 -34.81 22.81 40.11
N ARG A 40 -35.17 23.85 39.33
CA ARG A 40 -35.85 25.03 39.88
C ARG A 40 -36.55 25.87 38.79
N SER A 41 -37.88 25.87 38.91
CA SER A 41 -38.85 26.96 38.71
C SER A 41 -38.73 27.93 37.53
N THR A 42 -39.79 27.88 36.71
CA THR A 42 -40.36 28.95 35.88
C THR A 42 -40.32 30.35 36.51
N PRO A 43 -40.19 31.38 35.67
CA PRO A 43 -41.24 32.39 35.65
C PRO A 43 -41.80 32.61 34.24
N GLN A 44 -43.12 32.57 34.20
CA GLN A 44 -44.01 32.98 33.13
C GLN A 44 -43.79 34.48 32.84
N SER A 45 -43.28 34.80 31.65
CA SER A 45 -43.32 36.16 31.09
C SER A 45 -44.09 36.11 29.78
N SER A 46 -45.32 36.58 29.86
CA SER A 46 -46.23 36.92 28.77
C SER A 46 -45.63 38.00 27.86
N GLN A 47 -45.60 37.76 26.54
CA GLN A 47 -45.86 38.71 25.43
C GLN A 47 -45.43 38.12 24.05
N PRO A 48 -45.87 38.68 22.89
CA PRO A 48 -47.06 38.26 22.17
C PRO A 48 -46.71 37.60 20.83
N ALA A 49 -47.72 36.97 20.21
CA ALA A 49 -47.63 36.44 18.85
C ALA A 49 -47.12 37.51 17.87
N SER A 50 -45.96 37.28 17.27
CA SER A 50 -45.44 38.07 16.16
C SER A 50 -44.78 37.12 15.17
N GLN A 51 -45.52 36.92 14.07
CA GLN A 51 -45.07 36.58 12.73
C GLN A 51 -43.97 35.51 12.64
N ALA A 52 -44.42 34.27 12.40
CA ALA A 52 -43.60 33.18 11.92
C ALA A 52 -43.08 33.51 10.51
N GLU A 53 -41.95 34.23 10.44
CA GLU A 53 -41.15 34.30 9.23
C GLU A 53 -40.38 32.98 9.13
N SER A 54 -40.94 32.04 8.36
CA SER A 54 -40.36 30.73 8.09
C SER A 54 -39.04 30.92 7.34
N LYS A 55 -37.93 31.03 8.07
CA LYS A 55 -36.59 30.89 7.50
C LYS A 55 -36.56 29.60 6.69
N PRO A 56 -36.23 29.64 5.38
CA PRO A 56 -36.18 28.42 4.60
C PRO A 56 -35.13 27.51 5.22
N ALA A 57 -35.58 26.34 5.70
CA ALA A 57 -34.72 25.30 6.21
C ALA A 57 -33.66 25.01 5.14
N LYS A 58 -32.40 25.38 5.42
CA LYS A 58 -31.27 25.14 4.53
C LYS A 58 -31.24 23.64 4.26
N ARG A 59 -31.58 23.25 3.02
CA ARG A 59 -31.55 21.85 2.60
C ARG A 59 -30.16 21.29 2.93
N PRO A 60 -30.05 20.14 3.60
CA PRO A 60 -28.76 19.57 3.91
C PRO A 60 -28.02 19.36 2.59
N ARG A 61 -26.82 19.92 2.49
CA ARG A 61 -25.95 19.74 1.33
C ARG A 61 -25.72 18.25 1.15
N LYS A 62 -26.12 17.71 0.00
CA LYS A 62 -25.86 16.31 -0.35
C LYS A 62 -24.35 16.12 -0.39
N VAL A 63 -23.83 15.23 0.44
CA VAL A 63 -22.41 14.88 0.46
C VAL A 63 -22.09 14.11 -0.81
N HIS A 64 -20.90 14.31 -1.40
CA HIS A 64 -20.46 13.55 -2.57
C HIS A 64 -20.51 12.04 -2.28
N PRO A 65 -21.02 11.20 -3.20
CA PRO A 65 -21.20 9.77 -2.97
C PRO A 65 -19.92 9.03 -2.55
N SER A 66 -18.74 9.50 -2.98
CA SER A 66 -17.45 8.89 -2.61
C SER A 66 -16.91 9.30 -1.23
N PHE A 67 -17.50 10.30 -0.56
CA PHE A 67 -16.96 10.81 0.71
C PHE A 67 -16.91 9.73 1.80
N GLN A 68 -18.00 8.99 1.99
CA GLN A 68 -18.07 7.93 3.00
C GLN A 68 -17.12 6.76 2.69
N PRO A 69 -17.04 6.24 1.45
CA PRO A 69 -16.02 5.27 1.06
C PRO A 69 -14.59 5.73 1.33
N VAL A 70 -14.24 6.96 0.94
CA VAL A 70 -12.89 7.52 1.13
C VAL A 70 -12.58 7.69 2.61
N LEU A 71 -13.52 8.22 3.40
CA LEU A 71 -13.35 8.40 4.83
C LEU A 71 -13.15 7.05 5.54
N ARG A 72 -13.90 6.02 5.15
CA ARG A 72 -13.71 4.65 5.66
C ARG A 72 -12.32 4.13 5.32
N HIS A 73 -11.88 4.30 4.07
CA HIS A 73 -10.55 3.89 3.64
C HIS A 73 -9.43 4.60 4.41
N LEU A 74 -9.52 5.92 4.60
CA LEU A 74 -8.56 6.71 5.37
C LEU A 74 -8.52 6.34 6.86
N ARG A 75 -9.62 5.84 7.41
CA ARG A 75 -9.71 5.33 8.79
C ARG A 75 -9.18 3.91 8.96
N SER A 76 -8.81 3.22 7.88
CA SER A 76 -8.25 1.87 7.95
C SER A 76 -7.03 1.85 8.88
N PRO A 77 -7.00 0.96 9.90
CA PRO A 77 -5.88 0.85 10.81
C PRO A 77 -4.67 0.23 10.10
N LEU A 78 -3.47 0.64 10.49
CA LEU A 78 -2.21 0.05 10.05
C LEU A 78 -1.54 -0.64 11.22
N CYS A 79 -1.03 -1.85 10.99
CA CYS A 79 -0.31 -2.61 12.01
C CYS A 79 1.14 -2.09 12.13
N PRO A 80 1.64 -1.86 13.34
CA PRO A 80 3.01 -1.38 13.55
C PRO A 80 4.04 -2.44 13.15
N LEU A 81 5.07 -1.99 12.43
CA LEU A 81 6.25 -2.80 12.12
C LEU A 81 7.29 -2.66 13.24
N VAL A 82 8.03 -3.74 13.50
CA VAL A 82 9.16 -3.75 14.46
C VAL A 82 10.49 -3.72 13.72
N SER A 83 11.49 -3.10 14.34
CA SER A 83 12.85 -3.11 13.80
C SER A 83 13.49 -4.51 13.91
N SER A 84 14.27 -4.91 12.92
CA SER A 84 14.93 -6.23 12.90
C SER A 84 16.02 -6.35 13.98
N THR A 85 16.62 -5.24 14.39
CA THR A 85 17.70 -5.22 15.40
C THR A 85 17.16 -4.99 16.82
N THR A 86 16.25 -4.02 17.00
CA THR A 86 15.77 -3.65 18.33
C THR A 86 14.50 -4.38 18.75
N GLY A 87 13.75 -4.96 17.80
CA GLY A 87 12.44 -5.55 18.05
C GLY A 87 11.36 -4.53 18.47
N GLN A 88 11.67 -3.22 18.41
CA GLN A 88 10.76 -2.16 18.86
C GLN A 88 10.09 -1.45 17.68
N GLN A 89 8.87 -0.98 17.92
CA GLN A 89 8.15 -0.10 17.00
C GLN A 89 8.68 1.33 17.08
N HIS A 90 8.60 2.08 15.97
CA HIS A 90 8.92 3.50 15.97
C HIS A 90 7.76 4.32 16.58
N PRO A 91 8.01 5.34 17.41
CA PRO A 91 6.93 6.15 18.03
C PRO A 91 6.03 6.85 17.01
N ASP A 92 6.60 7.32 15.89
CA ASP A 92 5.86 7.97 14.80
C ASP A 92 5.27 7.01 13.77
N PHE A 93 5.25 5.69 14.03
CA PHE A 93 4.64 4.76 13.09
C PHE A 93 3.15 5.07 12.92
N PRO A 94 2.64 5.23 11.68
CA PRO A 94 1.27 5.66 11.43
C PRO A 94 0.28 4.57 11.87
N LYS A 95 -0.70 4.94 12.72
CA LYS A 95 -1.74 4.02 13.21
C LYS A 95 -2.89 3.81 12.23
N THR A 96 -3.05 4.73 11.28
CA THR A 96 -4.10 4.70 10.25
C THR A 96 -3.57 5.17 8.91
N LEU A 97 -4.29 4.84 7.84
CA LEU A 97 -3.93 5.29 6.50
C LEU A 97 -3.93 6.84 6.39
N LEU A 98 -4.87 7.51 7.06
CA LEU A 98 -4.86 8.97 7.17
C LEU A 98 -3.56 9.48 7.80
N ALA A 99 -3.14 8.90 8.94
CA ALA A 99 -1.92 9.30 9.61
C ALA A 99 -0.69 9.11 8.72
N TYR A 100 -0.64 8.00 7.95
CA TYR A 100 0.39 7.78 6.95
C TYR A 100 0.45 8.89 5.89
N HIS A 101 -0.69 9.33 5.37
CA HIS A 101 -0.77 10.44 4.41
C HIS A 101 -0.42 11.81 5.01
N LEU A 102 -0.33 11.92 6.33
CA LEU A 102 0.05 13.14 7.04
C LEU A 102 1.52 13.13 7.50
N LEU A 103 2.26 12.05 7.28
CA LEU A 103 3.68 11.98 7.64
C LEU A 103 4.48 13.08 6.94
N THR A 104 5.33 13.74 7.73
CA THR A 104 6.27 14.77 7.27
C THR A 104 7.54 14.16 6.68
N SER A 105 8.31 14.97 5.95
CA SER A 105 9.59 14.54 5.36
C SER A 105 10.55 14.02 6.44
N ARG A 106 10.65 14.76 7.56
CA ARG A 106 11.49 14.38 8.70
C ARG A 106 11.06 13.06 9.32
N GLN A 107 9.76 12.86 9.56
CA GLN A 107 9.26 11.60 10.12
C GLN A 107 9.55 10.41 9.20
N LEU A 108 9.44 10.59 7.88
CA LEU A 108 9.81 9.54 6.93
C LEU A 108 11.31 9.23 6.95
N ASP A 109 12.16 10.24 7.14
CA ASP A 109 13.60 10.06 7.28
C ASP A 109 13.96 9.31 8.57
N ASP A 110 13.30 9.66 9.68
CA ASP A 110 13.47 8.99 10.97
C ASP A 110 13.00 7.52 10.89
N LEU A 111 11.85 7.26 10.24
CA LEU A 111 11.35 5.91 9.97
C LEU A 111 12.32 5.11 9.09
N ALA A 112 12.85 5.70 8.01
CA ALA A 112 13.80 5.03 7.13
C ALA A 112 15.07 4.60 7.88
N ARG A 113 15.59 5.45 8.78
CA ARG A 113 16.74 5.10 9.64
C ARG A 113 16.39 3.98 10.63
N HIS A 114 15.24 4.05 11.29
CA HIS A 114 14.80 3.05 12.27
C HIS A 114 14.65 1.63 11.68
N PHE A 115 14.20 1.56 10.41
CA PHE A 115 14.00 0.30 9.69
C PHE A 115 15.16 -0.04 8.72
N HIS A 116 16.33 0.57 8.91
CA HIS A 116 17.55 0.29 8.14
C HIS A 116 17.38 0.40 6.61
N GLN A 117 16.50 1.29 6.14
CA GLN A 117 16.30 1.60 4.71
C GLN A 117 17.19 2.77 4.27
N VAL A 118 18.50 2.63 4.51
CA VAL A 118 19.53 3.68 4.35
C VAL A 118 20.67 3.24 3.43
N TRP A 119 21.47 4.19 2.97
CA TRP A 119 22.72 3.96 2.26
C TRP A 119 23.94 4.39 3.10
N PRO A 120 25.05 3.62 3.13
CA PRO A 120 25.18 2.26 2.62
C PRO A 120 24.25 1.25 3.34
N PRO A 121 23.87 0.13 2.70
CA PRO A 121 23.05 -0.90 3.33
C PRO A 121 23.79 -1.54 4.50
N VAL A 122 23.05 -1.90 5.55
CA VAL A 122 23.58 -2.57 6.74
C VAL A 122 23.11 -4.03 6.72
N GLU A 123 23.75 -4.93 7.46
CA GLU A 123 23.31 -6.33 7.58
C GLU A 123 21.83 -6.46 7.95
N ALA A 124 21.35 -5.59 8.85
CA ALA A 124 19.95 -5.51 9.26
C ALA A 124 18.97 -5.20 8.11
N THR A 125 19.42 -4.52 7.05
CA THR A 125 18.61 -4.24 5.84
C THR A 125 18.18 -5.54 5.16
N ARG A 126 19.03 -6.57 5.17
CA ARG A 126 18.78 -7.88 4.53
C ARG A 126 17.80 -8.76 5.31
N ALA A 127 17.53 -8.42 6.58
CA ALA A 127 16.57 -9.13 7.40
C ALA A 127 15.10 -8.79 7.07
N TYR A 128 14.85 -7.72 6.30
CA TYR A 128 13.51 -7.36 5.89
C TYR A 128 13.12 -8.05 4.57
N PRO A 129 11.87 -8.53 4.44
CA PRO A 129 11.41 -9.22 3.22
C PRO A 129 11.28 -8.28 2.01
N VAL A 130 11.15 -6.98 2.26
CA VAL A 130 11.02 -5.94 1.23
C VAL A 130 12.08 -4.89 1.51
N SER A 131 12.91 -4.60 0.51
CA SER A 131 13.82 -3.46 0.51
C SER A 131 13.33 -2.37 -0.43
N ILE A 132 13.63 -1.12 -0.11
CA ILE A 132 13.28 0.04 -0.93
C ILE A 132 14.53 0.81 -1.34
N PRO A 133 14.51 1.55 -2.46
CA PRO A 133 15.63 2.40 -2.84
C PRO A 133 15.89 3.42 -1.72
N PRO A 134 17.06 3.42 -1.07
CA PRO A 134 17.34 4.36 0.00
C PRO A 134 17.38 5.79 -0.55
N TRP A 135 17.00 6.74 0.29
CA TRP A 135 17.25 8.17 0.03
C TRP A 135 18.16 8.77 1.09
N ILE A 136 18.15 8.22 2.31
CA ILE A 136 19.05 8.62 3.40
C ILE A 136 20.46 8.12 3.13
N GLY A 137 21.45 9.00 3.31
CA GLY A 137 22.87 8.70 3.10
C GLY A 137 23.29 8.66 1.62
N THR A 138 22.38 9.00 0.70
CA THR A 138 22.69 9.14 -0.73
C THR A 138 23.09 10.57 -1.08
N GLN A 139 23.83 10.78 -2.17
CA GLN A 139 24.20 12.12 -2.64
C GLN A 139 22.96 13.01 -2.92
N GLY A 140 21.82 12.39 -3.25
CA GLY A 140 20.55 13.05 -3.51
C GLY A 140 19.60 13.13 -2.32
N GLU A 141 20.03 12.90 -1.07
CA GLU A 141 19.13 12.84 0.09
C GLU A 141 18.21 14.08 0.20
N LYS A 142 18.74 15.26 -0.10
CA LYS A 142 18.02 16.54 -0.03
C LYS A 142 17.13 16.81 -1.24
N SER A 143 17.34 16.13 -2.37
CA SER A 143 16.56 16.33 -3.59
C SER A 143 15.33 15.43 -3.66
N VAL A 144 15.23 14.40 -2.83
CA VAL A 144 14.05 13.51 -2.81
C VAL A 144 12.86 14.23 -2.18
N ASP A 145 11.79 14.33 -2.95
CA ASP A 145 10.54 14.96 -2.55
C ASP A 145 9.74 14.11 -1.55
N LEU A 146 8.84 14.77 -0.82
CA LEU A 146 8.00 14.14 0.19
C LEU A 146 7.15 12.99 -0.38
N GLN A 147 6.63 13.15 -1.61
CA GLN A 147 5.76 12.15 -2.21
C GLN A 147 6.55 10.89 -2.57
N THR A 148 7.77 11.02 -3.08
CA THR A 148 8.67 9.88 -3.32
C THR A 148 9.05 9.17 -2.04
N LYS A 149 9.47 9.90 -0.99
CA LYS A 149 9.77 9.30 0.32
C LYS A 149 8.57 8.51 0.85
N ARG A 150 7.37 9.09 0.76
CA ARG A 150 6.12 8.46 1.18
C ARG A 150 5.84 7.19 0.37
N ARG A 151 5.91 7.24 -0.97
CA ARG A 151 5.69 6.05 -1.83
C ARG A 151 6.66 4.93 -1.51
N ARG A 152 7.97 5.24 -1.41
CA ARG A 152 8.99 4.25 -1.07
C ARG A 152 8.67 3.63 0.30
N PHE A 153 8.41 4.43 1.33
CA PHE A 153 8.03 3.90 2.63
C PHE A 153 6.71 3.11 2.61
N GLY A 154 5.71 3.55 1.86
CA GLY A 154 4.44 2.85 1.66
C GLY A 154 4.63 1.45 1.08
N ARG A 155 5.50 1.31 0.09
CA ARG A 155 5.89 0.00 -0.47
C ARG A 155 6.54 -0.89 0.58
N PHE A 156 7.42 -0.33 1.41
CA PHE A 156 8.08 -1.07 2.49
C PHE A 156 7.10 -1.66 3.50
N ILE A 157 6.07 -0.90 3.88
CA ILE A 157 5.02 -1.37 4.82
C ILE A 157 3.87 -2.13 4.12
N GLY A 158 3.99 -2.42 2.82
CA GLY A 158 3.03 -3.25 2.07
C GLY A 158 1.76 -2.53 1.59
N LEU A 159 1.75 -1.21 1.51
CA LEU A 159 0.63 -0.46 0.94
C LEU A 159 0.60 -0.56 -0.59
N ARG A 160 -0.60 -0.77 -1.13
CA ARG A 160 -0.88 -0.80 -2.58
C ARG A 160 -0.89 0.62 -3.16
N GLY A 161 -0.55 0.77 -4.44
CA GLY A 161 -0.53 2.08 -5.10
C GLY A 161 0.67 2.95 -4.70
N CYS A 162 1.63 2.37 -3.97
CA CYS A 162 2.88 3.00 -3.56
C CYS A 162 4.06 2.50 -4.41
N GLU A 163 3.78 1.82 -5.52
CA GLU A 163 4.79 1.45 -6.49
C GLU A 163 5.41 2.74 -7.03
N SER A 164 6.67 3.00 -6.68
CA SER A 164 7.42 4.08 -7.31
C SER A 164 7.48 3.76 -8.80
N PRO A 165 7.30 4.75 -9.71
CA PRO A 165 7.76 4.59 -11.06
C PRO A 165 9.22 4.13 -10.95
N THR A 166 9.51 2.91 -11.38
CA THR A 166 10.89 2.50 -11.56
C THR A 166 11.46 3.54 -12.52
N VAL A 167 12.39 4.37 -12.03
CA VAL A 167 13.33 5.03 -12.91
C VAL A 167 14.16 3.88 -13.50
N GLY A 168 13.64 3.39 -14.60
CA GLY A 168 13.85 2.06 -15.16
C GLY A 168 12.73 1.88 -16.18
N THR A 169 12.97 2.41 -17.38
CA THR A 169 12.06 2.59 -18.53
C THR A 169 11.29 3.92 -18.60
N ALA A 170 11.96 5.02 -18.25
CA ALA A 170 11.74 6.32 -18.91
C ALA A 170 12.92 7.24 -18.58
N GLY A 171 13.89 7.35 -19.49
CA GLY A 171 14.89 8.44 -19.49
C GLY A 171 16.22 8.16 -18.79
N SER A 172 17.03 7.27 -19.37
CA SER A 172 18.48 7.46 -19.58
C SER A 172 19.06 6.22 -20.29
N THR A 173 18.37 5.75 -21.31
CA THR A 173 18.97 4.97 -22.39
C THR A 173 19.42 6.06 -23.36
N SER A 174 20.70 6.09 -23.75
CA SER A 174 21.11 7.08 -24.76
C SER A 174 20.23 6.90 -26.00
N GLU A 175 19.97 7.97 -26.76
CA GLU A 175 19.13 7.86 -27.97
C GLU A 175 19.70 6.77 -28.91
N ASP A 176 21.04 6.64 -28.94
CA ASP A 176 21.77 5.55 -29.61
C ASP A 176 21.40 4.14 -29.09
N ASP A 177 21.36 3.94 -27.77
CA ASP A 177 21.02 2.63 -27.18
C ASP A 177 19.55 2.23 -27.43
N THR A 178 18.64 3.20 -27.58
CA THR A 178 17.23 2.90 -27.92
C THR A 178 17.06 2.60 -29.40
N GLU A 179 17.79 3.30 -30.26
CA GLU A 179 17.72 3.16 -31.71
C GLU A 179 18.32 1.81 -32.14
N GLU A 180 19.48 1.41 -31.60
CA GLU A 180 20.08 0.10 -31.87
C GLU A 180 19.16 -1.06 -31.43
N LEU A 181 18.47 -0.90 -30.29
CA LEU A 181 17.51 -1.90 -29.80
C LEU A 181 16.26 -1.97 -30.70
N LEU A 182 15.78 -0.83 -31.20
CA LEU A 182 14.66 -0.73 -32.13
C LEU A 182 15.00 -1.37 -33.49
N GLU A 183 16.17 -1.06 -34.05
CA GLU A 183 16.65 -1.65 -35.31
C GLU A 183 16.78 -3.16 -35.22
N ARG A 184 17.28 -3.66 -34.09
CA ARG A 184 17.42 -5.11 -33.87
C ARG A 184 16.08 -5.81 -33.74
N MET A 185 15.09 -5.17 -33.11
CA MET A 185 13.71 -5.67 -33.07
C MET A 185 13.05 -5.67 -34.46
N GLU A 186 13.25 -4.62 -35.24
CA GLU A 186 12.72 -4.53 -36.61
C GLU A 186 13.35 -5.59 -37.53
N TRP A 187 14.66 -5.79 -37.42
CA TRP A 187 15.37 -6.84 -38.14
C TRP A 187 14.84 -8.23 -37.79
N GLU A 188 14.69 -8.56 -36.51
CA GLU A 188 14.13 -9.85 -36.08
C GLU A 188 12.68 -10.03 -36.57
N TRP A 189 11.88 -8.96 -36.57
CA TRP A 189 10.50 -8.99 -37.07
C TRP A 189 10.44 -9.21 -38.58
N GLU A 190 11.27 -8.51 -39.36
CA GLU A 190 11.36 -8.69 -40.81
C GLU A 190 11.85 -10.09 -41.20
N GLN A 191 12.84 -10.63 -40.47
CA GLN A 191 13.30 -11.99 -40.68
C GLN A 191 12.19 -12.99 -40.38
N GLY A 192 11.43 -12.79 -39.29
CA GLY A 192 10.25 -13.59 -38.97
C GLY A 192 9.17 -13.52 -40.05
N LEU A 193 8.93 -12.34 -40.64
CA LEU A 193 7.95 -12.15 -41.71
C LEU A 193 8.38 -12.85 -43.01
N ARG A 194 9.65 -12.73 -43.39
CA ARG A 194 10.23 -13.42 -44.56
C ARG A 194 10.25 -14.93 -44.38
N GLN A 195 10.51 -15.40 -43.15
CA GLN A 195 10.46 -16.82 -42.81
C GLN A 195 9.03 -17.34 -42.88
N ALA A 196 8.04 -16.63 -42.31
CA ALA A 196 6.63 -17.00 -42.41
C ALA A 196 6.11 -17.00 -43.86
N GLN A 197 6.60 -16.08 -44.69
CA GLN A 197 6.26 -16.01 -46.11
C GLN A 197 6.88 -17.16 -46.92
N ARG A 198 8.00 -17.72 -46.47
CA ARG A 198 8.62 -18.94 -47.03
C ARG A 198 7.97 -20.22 -46.51
N ASP A 199 7.65 -20.28 -45.22
CA ASP A 199 7.22 -21.49 -44.54
C ASP A 199 5.73 -21.80 -44.71
N ASP A 200 4.89 -20.87 -45.18
CA ASP A 200 3.47 -21.17 -45.35
C ASP A 200 2.73 -20.31 -46.41
N PRO A 201 2.75 -20.68 -47.70
CA PRO A 201 1.81 -20.12 -48.69
C PRO A 201 0.34 -20.51 -48.40
N ASP A 202 0.09 -21.48 -47.51
CA ASP A 202 -1.23 -22.02 -47.17
C ASP A 202 -1.79 -21.49 -45.83
N ALA A 203 -1.01 -20.74 -45.04
CA ALA A 203 -1.42 -20.14 -43.77
C ALA A 203 -2.69 -19.31 -43.99
N ILE A 204 -2.56 -18.27 -44.81
CA ILE A 204 -3.44 -17.96 -45.95
C ILE A 204 -4.87 -18.54 -45.92
N LEU A 205 -4.93 -19.75 -46.47
CA LEU A 205 -6.15 -20.50 -46.76
C LEU A 205 -6.68 -21.20 -45.50
N ARG A 206 -5.81 -21.53 -44.55
CA ARG A 206 -6.14 -22.23 -43.32
C ARG A 206 -6.89 -21.35 -42.30
N TRP A 207 -6.53 -20.07 -42.15
CA TRP A 207 -7.31 -19.13 -41.33
C TRP A 207 -8.63 -18.70 -41.99
N LYS A 208 -8.73 -18.81 -43.33
CA LYS A 208 -10.00 -18.64 -44.06
C LYS A 208 -10.93 -19.87 -43.99
N ALA A 209 -10.41 -21.05 -43.69
CA ALA A 209 -11.18 -22.30 -43.67
C ALA A 209 -11.95 -22.57 -42.36
N TRP A 210 -11.61 -21.90 -41.26
CA TRP A 210 -12.26 -22.11 -39.94
C TRP A 210 -12.96 -20.83 -39.44
N GLY A 211 -13.67 -20.16 -40.35
CA GLY A 211 -14.59 -19.07 -40.05
C GLY A 211 -16.01 -19.42 -40.45
N ARG A 212 -16.66 -20.34 -39.73
CA ARG A 212 -18.12 -20.39 -39.59
C ARG A 212 -18.54 -21.13 -38.33
#